data_AF-A0A7V9UDA2-F1
#
_entry.id   AF-A0A7V9UDA2-F1
#
_cell.length_a   1.000
_cell.length_b   1.000
_cell.length_c   1.000
_cell.angle_alpha   90.00
_cell.angle_beta   90.00
_cell.angle_gamma   90.00
#
_symmetry.space_group_name_H-M   'P 1'
#
loop_
_entity.id
_entity.type
_entity.pdbx_description
1 polymer ?
#
loop_
_entity_poly.entity_id
_entity_poly.type
_entity_poly.pdbx_seq_one_letter_code
_entity_poly.pdbx_strand_id
1 'polypeptide(L)' 'MEEAPSKMSRADAGRKGGKTTKERYGEEHFGRIGKIGGKKGGETTKERYGSEFYQRIGRLGGSK' A
#
# COMPACT_ATOMS: atom_id res chain seq x y z
N MET A 1 7.02 -15.14 33.53
CA MET A 1 6.93 -15.45 32.09
C MET A 1 7.23 -14.15 31.37
N GLU A 2 8.37 -14.04 30.69
CA GLU A 2 8.64 -12.88 29.83
C GLU A 2 7.81 -13.04 28.55
N GLU A 3 6.94 -12.07 28.30
CA GLU A 3 6.20 -11.98 27.04
C GLU A 3 7.19 -11.60 25.93
N ALA A 4 7.44 -12.52 25.01
CA ALA A 4 8.22 -12.22 23.82
C ALA A 4 7.58 -11.05 23.06
N PRO A 5 8.35 -10.07 22.56
CA PRO A 5 7.78 -8.91 21.88
C PRO A 5 6.91 -9.35 20.70
N SER A 6 5.65 -8.91 20.71
CA SER A 6 4.70 -9.21 19.64
C SER A 6 5.28 -8.81 18.29
N LYS A 7 5.49 -9.79 17.41
CA LYS A 7 6.09 -9.57 16.08
C LYS A 7 5.17 -8.63 15.29
N MET A 8 5.71 -7.47 14.89
CA MET A 8 4.97 -6.47 14.11
C MET A 8 4.35 -7.10 12.85
N SER A 9 3.05 -6.86 12.63
CA SER A 9 2.39 -7.34 11.41
C SER A 9 2.92 -6.62 10.17
N ARG A 10 2.81 -7.26 9.01
CA ARG A 10 3.10 -6.61 7.71
C ARG A 10 2.28 -5.33 7.52
N ALA A 11 1.04 -5.32 7.99
CA ALA A 11 0.18 -4.15 7.94
C ALA A 11 0.70 -3.00 8.83
N ASP A 12 1.18 -3.32 10.02
CA ASP A 12 1.77 -2.34 10.95
C ASP A 12 3.09 -1.79 10.42
N ALA A 13 3.93 -2.66 9.84
CA ALA A 13 5.17 -2.27 9.18
C ALA A 13 4.91 -1.32 8.00
N GLY A 14 3.93 -1.64 7.15
CA GLY A 14 3.53 -0.79 6.02
C GLY A 14 3.00 0.57 6.48
N ARG A 15 2.15 0.60 7.50
CA ARG A 15 1.63 1.85 8.09
C ARG A 15 2.75 2.69 8.69
N LYS A 16 3.65 2.08 9.46
CA LYS A 16 4.80 2.76 10.06
C LYS A 16 5.72 3.34 8.99
N GLY A 17 6.05 2.56 7.96
CA GLY A 17 6.88 3.01 6.84
C GLY A 17 6.25 4.20 6.10
N GLY A 18 4.95 4.15 5.82
CA GLY A 18 4.24 5.25 5.17
C GLY A 18 4.25 6.54 6.00
N LYS A 19 4.01 6.44 7.32
CA LYS A 19 4.09 7.58 8.24
C LYS A 19 5.48 8.19 8.25
N THR A 20 6.52 7.38 8.45
CA THR A 20 7.92 7.85 8.45
C THR A 20 8.29 8.55 7.15
N THR A 21 7.86 8.02 6.00
CA THR A 21 8.12 8.65 4.70
C THR A 21 7.39 9.99 4.57
N LYS A 22 6.13 10.07 5.00
CA LYS A 22 5.36 11.32 5.01
C LYS A 22 6.01 12.37 5.92
N GLU A 23 6.48 11.98 7.09
CA GLU A 23 7.15 12.86 8.06
C GLU A 23 8.50 13.37 7.53
N ARG A 24 9.28 12.51 6.86
CA ARG A 24 10.61 12.87 6.36
C ARG A 24 10.60 13.70 5.09
N TYR A 25 9.69 13.39 4.16
CA TYR A 25 9.71 13.95 2.79
C TYR A 25 8.48 14.79 2.46
N GLY A 26 7.52 14.89 3.38
CA GLY A 26 6.30 15.66 3.19
C GLY A 26 5.21 14.94 2.39
N GLU A 27 4.04 15.59 2.35
CA GLU A 27 2.82 15.04 1.74
C GLU A 27 2.93 14.93 0.23
N GLU A 28 3.58 15.89 -0.42
CA GLU A 28 3.78 15.90 -1.88
C GLU A 28 4.59 14.67 -2.32
N HIS A 29 5.71 14.41 -1.64
CA HIS A 29 6.56 13.25 -1.93
C HIS A 29 5.79 11.95 -1.70
N PHE A 30 5.12 11.81 -0.55
CA PHE A 30 4.33 10.63 -0.22
C PHE A 30 3.22 10.38 -1.27
N GLY A 31 2.51 11.44 -1.68
CA GLY A 31 1.49 11.35 -2.72
C GLY A 31 2.07 10.96 -4.08
N ARG A 32 3.23 11.51 -4.45
CA ARG A 32 3.91 11.19 -5.71
C ARG A 32 4.32 9.72 -5.77
N ILE A 33 4.99 9.21 -4.75
CA ILE A 33 5.43 7.80 -4.71
C ILE A 33 4.23 6.85 -4.65
N GLY A 34 3.16 7.23 -3.92
CA GLY A 34 1.92 6.46 -3.85
C GLY A 34 1.24 6.34 -5.21
N LYS A 35 1.18 7.43 -5.98
CA LYS A 35 0.63 7.42 -7.36
C LYS A 35 1.45 6.53 -8.30
N ILE A 36 2.78 6.64 -8.25
CA ILE A 36 3.68 5.83 -9.09
C ILE A 36 3.54 4.33 -8.74
N GLY A 37 3.61 4.00 -7.45
CA GLY A 37 3.48 2.62 -6.97
C GLY A 37 2.11 2.03 -7.26
N GLY A 38 1.04 2.79 -7.01
CA GLY A 38 -0.34 2.39 -7.28
C GLY A 38 -0.59 2.12 -8.76
N LYS A 39 -0.11 3.01 -9.65
CA LYS A 39 -0.21 2.82 -11.11
C LYS A 39 0.51 1.55 -11.54
N LYS A 40 1.79 1.39 -11.17
CA LYS A 40 2.59 0.22 -11.55
C LYS A 40 1.99 -1.08 -11.03
N GLY A 41 1.57 -1.11 -9.76
CA GLY A 41 0.93 -2.28 -9.17
C GLY A 41 -0.39 -2.65 -9.85
N GLY A 42 -1.19 -1.63 -10.21
CA GLY A 42 -2.42 -1.80 -10.98
C GLY A 42 -2.18 -2.35 -12.38
N GLU A 43 -1.21 -1.79 -13.12
CA GLU A 43 -0.81 -2.28 -14.44
C GLU A 43 -0.35 -3.74 -14.38
N THR A 44 0.55 -4.08 -13.47
CA THR A 44 1.01 -5.47 -13.30
C THR A 44 -0.13 -6.43 -12.95
N THR A 45 -1.08 -5.97 -12.12
CA THR A 45 -2.24 -6.79 -11.76
C THR A 45 -3.18 -6.99 -12.95
N LYS A 46 -3.40 -5.93 -13.73
CA LYS A 46 -4.19 -5.98 -14.97
C LYS A 46 -3.55 -6.89 -16.01
N GLU A 47 -2.22 -6.84 -16.16
CA GLU A 47 -1.48 -7.70 -17.09
C GLU A 47 -1.58 -9.18 -16.68
N ARG A 48 -1.48 -9.48 -15.37
CA ARG A 48 -1.49 -10.87 -14.88
C ARG A 48 -2.88 -11.50 -14.80
N TYR A 49 -3.89 -10.72 -14.42
CA TYR A 49 -5.22 -11.23 -14.05
C TYR A 49 -6.35 -10.65 -14.89
N GLY A 50 -6.04 -9.74 -15.82
CA GLY A 50 -7.01 -9.11 -16.72
C GLY A 50 -7.71 -7.89 -16.13
N SER A 51 -8.40 -7.17 -17.02
CA SER A 51 -9.14 -5.92 -16.72
C SER A 51 -10.26 -6.13 -15.71
N GLU A 52 -10.99 -7.24 -15.78
CA GLU A 52 -12.13 -7.55 -14.92
C GLU A 52 -11.67 -7.75 -13.46
N PHE A 53 -10.57 -8.46 -13.27
CA PHE A 53 -9.98 -8.65 -11.95
C PHE A 53 -9.51 -7.32 -11.36
N TYR A 54 -8.78 -6.51 -12.16
CA TYR A 54 -8.33 -5.18 -11.74
C TYR A 54 -9.49 -4.27 -11.32
N GLN A 55 -10.57 -4.22 -12.11
CA GLN A 55 -11.77 -3.43 -11.77
C GLN A 55 -12.44 -3.91 -10.48
N ARG A 56 -12.50 -5.24 -10.25
CA ARG A 56 -13.09 -5.81 -9.04
C ARG A 56 -12.31 -5.41 -7.80
N ILE A 57 -10.98 -5.56 -7.81
CA ILE A 57 -10.15 -5.19 -6.66
C ILE A 57 -10.11 -3.67 -6.45
N GLY A 58 -10.16 -2.88 -7.53
CA GLY A 58 -10.23 -1.42 -7.45
C GLY A 58 -11.52 -0.95 -6.77
N ARG A 59 -12.66 -1.55 -7.11
CA ARG A 59 -13.94 -1.34 -6.41
C ARG A 59 -13.82 -1.70 -4.93
N LEU A 60 -13.32 -2.89 -4.61
CA LEU A 60 -13.16 -3.32 -3.21
C LEU A 60 -12.23 -2.40 -2.40
N GLY A 61 -11.16 -1.89 -3.02
CA GLY A 61 -10.23 -0.97 -2.38
C GLY A 61 -10.74 0.46 -2.24
N GLY A 62 -11.58 0.92 -3.16
CA GLY A 62 -12.17 2.26 -3.16
C GLY A 62 -13.49 2.38 -2.40
N SER A 63 -14.17 1.27 -2.09
CA SER A 63 -15.41 1.24 -1.31
C SER A 63 -15.21 1.44 0.21
N LYS A 64 -14.22 2.21 0.63
CA LYS A 64 -13.88 2.43 2.04
C LYS A 64 -13.84 3.91 2.40
#